data_AF-A0A7V1NTJ8-F1
#
_entry.id   AF-A0A7V1NTJ8-F1
#
_cell.length_a   1.000
_cell.length_b   1.000
_cell.length_c   1.000
_cell.angle_alpha   90.00
_cell.angle_beta   90.00
_cell.angle_gamma   90.00
#
_symmetry.space_group_name_H-M   'P 1'
#
loop_
_entity.id
_entity.type
_entity.pdbx_description
1 polymer ?
#
loop_
_entity_poly.entity_id
_entity_poly.type
_entity_poly.pdbx_seq_one_letter_code
_entity_poly.pdbx_strand_id
1 'polypeptide(L)'
;MRRARRDSFVVEIPLRVTPSQEKRLLARLEAARQVYNACLGESLKRLDLLRQSKAYRTALKMPRGKARSRAFREANAAVGFREYDLHAYAAQFNHCWIGDHLDINT
;
A
#
# COMPACT_ATOMS: atom_id res chain seq x y z
N MET A 1 -5.27 -9.47 28.11
CA MET A 1 -4.81 -10.84 28.41
C MET A 1 -3.56 -11.14 27.59
N ARG A 2 -2.47 -11.57 28.22
CA ARG A 2 -1.24 -11.99 27.52
C ARG A 2 -1.47 -13.37 26.90
N ARG A 3 -1.30 -13.53 25.58
CA ARG A 3 -1.41 -14.85 24.94
C ARG A 3 -0.38 -15.81 25.56
N ALA A 4 -0.82 -17.02 25.87
CA ALA A 4 0.08 -18.09 26.32
C ALA A 4 1.07 -18.43 25.20
N ARG A 5 2.36 -18.49 25.52
CA ARG A 5 3.41 -18.85 24.56
C ARG A 5 3.33 -20.36 24.32
N ARG A 6 3.09 -20.76 23.08
CA ARG A 6 3.13 -22.16 22.64
C ARG A 6 4.34 -22.36 21.75
N ASP A 7 4.87 -23.58 21.75
CA ASP A 7 5.91 -23.95 20.80
C ASP A 7 5.35 -23.88 19.38
N SER A 8 6.16 -23.32 18.47
CA SER A 8 5.82 -23.17 17.05
C SER A 8 7.08 -23.38 16.23
N PHE A 9 6.92 -23.93 15.04
CA PHE A 9 8.00 -24.13 14.08
C PHE A 9 7.51 -23.71 12.70
N VAL A 10 8.45 -23.36 11.82
CA VAL A 10 8.20 -23.02 10.42
C VAL A 10 8.66 -24.19 9.57
N VAL A 11 7.83 -24.58 8.59
CA VAL A 11 8.18 -25.56 7.58
C VAL A 11 8.12 -24.90 6.22
N GLU A 12 9.17 -25.07 5.43
CA GLU A 12 9.20 -24.65 4.03
C GLU A 12 9.10 -25.90 3.15
N ILE A 13 8.17 -25.89 2.20
CA ILE A 13 7.93 -27.01 1.27
C ILE A 13 8.14 -26.47 -0.14
N PRO A 14 8.94 -27.14 -0.99
CA PRO A 14 9.20 -26.66 -2.34
C PRO A 14 7.93 -26.74 -3.19
N LEU A 15 7.61 -25.65 -3.88
CA LEU A 15 6.55 -25.62 -4.85
C LEU A 15 7.02 -26.28 -6.16
N ARG A 16 6.48 -27.45 -6.49
CA ARG A 16 6.72 -28.13 -7.77
C ARG A 16 5.71 -27.65 -8.80
N VAL A 17 6.19 -27.08 -9.89
CA VAL A 17 5.36 -26.54 -10.98
C VAL A 17 5.81 -27.09 -12.33
N THR A 18 4.86 -27.20 -13.25
CA THR A 18 5.17 -27.42 -14.67
C THR A 18 5.68 -26.12 -15.30
N PRO A 19 6.40 -26.17 -16.43
CA PRO A 19 6.88 -24.96 -17.12
C PRO A 19 5.76 -23.95 -17.45
N SER A 20 4.55 -24.42 -17.76
CA SER A 20 3.41 -23.55 -18.05
C SER A 20 2.84 -22.88 -16.79
N GLN A 21 2.87 -23.56 -15.65
CA GLN A 21 2.51 -22.97 -14.36
C GLN A 21 3.54 -21.95 -13.90
N GLU A 22 4.83 -22.25 -14.05
CA GLU A 22 5.93 -21.34 -13.72
C GLU A 22 5.82 -20.02 -14.51
N LYS A 23 5.61 -20.11 -15.83
CA LYS A 23 5.42 -18.92 -16.68
C LYS A 23 4.27 -18.03 -16.20
N ARG A 24 3.14 -18.63 -15.79
CA ARG A 24 1.99 -17.89 -15.24
C ARG A 24 2.32 -17.24 -13.89
N LEU A 25 3.01 -17.95 -12.99
CA LEU A 25 3.40 -17.41 -11.70
C LEU A 25 4.34 -16.22 -11.86
N LEU A 26 5.36 -16.34 -12.72
CA LEU A 26 6.29 -15.25 -12.98
C LEU A 26 5.60 -14.01 -13.54
N ALA A 27 4.66 -14.17 -14.48
CA ALA A 27 3.88 -13.05 -15.01
C ALA A 27 3.05 -12.35 -13.92
N ARG A 28 2.40 -13.12 -13.03
CA ARG A 28 1.62 -12.57 -11.90
C ARG A 28 2.50 -11.86 -10.87
N LEU A 29 3.63 -12.46 -10.50
CA LEU A 29 4.57 -11.86 -9.57
C LEU A 29 5.16 -10.57 -10.11
N GLU A 30 5.48 -10.54 -11.40
CA GLU A 30 6.01 -9.35 -12.06
C GLU A 30 4.95 -8.23 -12.15
N ALA A 31 3.70 -8.57 -12.51
CA ALA A 31 2.58 -7.62 -12.49
C ALA A 31 2.37 -7.03 -11.08
N ALA A 32 2.35 -7.87 -10.03
CA ALA A 32 2.23 -7.45 -8.64
C ALA A 32 3.41 -6.55 -8.21
N ARG A 33 4.64 -6.91 -8.58
CA ARG A 33 5.85 -6.11 -8.29
C ARG A 33 5.76 -4.72 -8.92
N GLN A 34 5.29 -4.62 -10.16
CA GLN A 34 5.13 -3.34 -10.85
C GLN A 34 4.09 -2.44 -10.16
N VAL A 35 2.92 -2.97 -9.83
CA VAL A 35 1.88 -2.21 -9.10
C VAL A 35 2.37 -1.78 -7.73
N TYR A 36 2.99 -2.69 -6.97
CA TYR A 36 3.55 -2.36 -5.66
C TYR A 36 4.53 -1.19 -5.76
N ASN A 37 5.49 -1.25 -6.70
CA ASN A 37 6.48 -0.19 -6.87
C ASN A 37 5.84 1.12 -7.36
N ALA A 38 4.83 1.06 -8.21
CA ALA A 38 4.11 2.25 -8.66
C ALA A 38 3.36 2.92 -7.49
N CYS A 39 2.66 2.14 -6.67
CA CYS A 39 1.96 2.61 -5.47
C CYS A 39 2.93 3.15 -4.42
N LEU A 40 4.06 2.47 -4.19
CA LEU A 40 5.10 2.94 -3.28
C LEU A 40 5.69 4.27 -3.76
N GLY A 41 6.06 4.36 -5.03
CA GLY A 41 6.59 5.58 -5.62
C GLY A 41 5.63 6.76 -5.51
N GLU A 42 4.35 6.54 -5.81
CA GLU A 42 3.31 7.57 -5.65
C GLU A 42 3.09 7.97 -4.18
N SER A 43 3.07 6.98 -3.27
CA SER A 43 2.93 7.23 -1.84
C SER A 43 4.08 8.11 -1.32
N LEU A 44 5.33 7.83 -1.72
CA LEU A 44 6.48 8.63 -1.34
C LEU A 44 6.40 10.06 -1.87
N LYS A 45 6.00 10.24 -3.14
CA LYS A 45 5.78 11.59 -3.72
C LYS A 45 4.74 12.38 -2.93
N ARG A 46 3.58 11.78 -2.64
CA ARG A 46 2.50 12.44 -1.87
C ARG A 46 2.93 12.74 -0.42
N LEU A 47 3.71 11.85 0.20
CA LEU A 47 4.29 12.08 1.53
C LEU A 47 5.25 13.27 1.54
N ASP A 48 6.08 13.42 0.52
CA ASP A 48 6.99 14.56 0.42
C ASP A 48 6.22 15.88 0.22
N LEU A 49 5.17 15.87 -0.61
CA LEU A 49 4.24 17.01 -0.74
C LEU A 49 3.57 17.35 0.59
N LEU A 50 3.11 16.33 1.34
CA LEU A 50 2.52 16.52 2.67
C LEU A 50 3.49 17.24 3.61
N ARG A 51 4.74 16.79 3.68
CA ARG A 51 5.80 17.34 4.55
C ARG A 51 6.16 18.78 4.19
N GLN A 52 6.08 19.13 2.91
CA GLN A 52 6.30 20.49 2.41
C GLN A 52 5.11 21.42 2.71
N SER A 53 3.90 20.86 2.87
CA SER A 53 2.68 21.64 3.05
C SER A 53 2.68 22.48 4.33
N LYS A 54 2.18 23.72 4.22
CA LYS A 54 1.97 24.61 5.37
C LYS A 54 0.97 24.01 6.36
N ALA A 55 -0.10 23.37 5.87
CA ALA A 55 -1.13 22.75 6.70
C ALA A 55 -0.56 21.67 7.63
N TYR A 56 0.29 20.79 7.11
CA TYR A 56 0.94 19.74 7.91
C TYR A 56 1.91 20.34 8.94
N ARG A 57 2.71 21.33 8.55
CA ARG A 57 3.63 22.04 9.46
C ARG A 57 2.90 22.78 10.57
N THR A 58 1.74 23.36 10.29
CA THR A 58 0.87 23.97 11.31
C THR A 58 0.32 22.92 12.26
N ALA A 59 -0.18 21.79 11.73
CA ALA A 59 -0.69 20.69 12.55
C ALA A 59 0.37 20.10 13.50
N LEU A 60 1.64 20.06 13.08
CA LEU A 60 2.76 19.63 13.93
C LEU A 60 2.93 20.48 15.20
N LYS A 61 2.65 21.79 15.12
CA LYS A 61 2.80 22.75 16.23
C LYS A 61 1.60 22.76 17.18
N MET A 62 0.49 22.11 16.84
CA MET A 62 -0.71 22.07 17.67
C MET A 62 -0.53 21.14 18.89
N PRO A 63 -1.16 21.44 20.04
CA PRO A 63 -1.22 20.51 21.16
C PRO A 63 -1.97 19.23 20.78
N ARG A 64 -1.64 18.12 21.45
CA ARG A 64 -2.34 16.83 21.22
C ARG A 64 -3.82 16.97 21.57
N GLY A 65 -4.68 16.49 20.67
CA GLY A 65 -6.13 16.54 20.85
C GLY A 65 -6.89 16.37 19.54
N LYS A 66 -8.22 16.42 19.63
CA LYS A 66 -9.13 16.22 18.48
C LYS A 66 -8.86 17.21 17.34
N ALA A 67 -8.57 18.47 17.67
CA ALA A 67 -8.27 19.51 16.68
C ALA A 67 -7.01 19.19 15.86
N ARG A 68 -5.92 18.73 16.51
CA ARG A 68 -4.69 18.31 15.83
C ARG A 68 -4.92 17.12 14.90
N SER A 69 -5.66 16.11 15.36
CA SER A 69 -6.01 14.94 14.53
C SER A 69 -6.88 15.31 13.33
N ARG A 70 -7.76 16.31 13.48
CA ARG A 70 -8.54 16.86 12.36
C ARG A 70 -7.64 17.57 11.36
N ALA A 71 -6.75 18.45 11.82
CA ALA A 71 -5.81 19.17 10.97
C ALA A 71 -4.91 18.23 10.15
N PHE A 72 -4.40 17.14 10.75
CA PHE A 72 -3.67 16.12 9.98
C PHE A 72 -4.52 15.40 8.94
N ARG A 73 -5.78 15.05 9.27
CA ARG A 73 -6.69 14.42 8.30
C ARG A 73 -7.00 15.33 7.12
N GLU A 74 -7.15 16.63 7.36
CA GLU A 74 -7.36 17.64 6.32
C GLU A 74 -6.10 17.80 5.47
N ALA A 75 -4.92 17.91 6.09
CA ALA A 75 -3.64 17.98 5.37
C ALA A 75 -3.39 16.74 4.49
N ASN A 76 -3.66 15.54 5.00
CA ASN A 76 -3.56 14.29 4.22
C ASN A 76 -4.53 14.29 3.03
N ALA A 77 -5.77 14.77 3.22
CA ALA A 77 -6.75 14.89 2.13
C ALA A 77 -6.24 15.79 1.00
N ALA A 78 -5.67 16.93 1.37
CA ALA A 78 -5.28 17.97 0.43
C ALA A 78 -4.21 17.49 -0.58
N VAL A 79 -3.44 16.46 -0.22
CA VAL A 79 -2.40 15.86 -1.08
C VAL A 79 -2.75 14.43 -1.53
N GLY A 80 -3.97 13.96 -1.26
CA GLY A 80 -4.39 12.61 -1.61
C GLY A 80 -3.59 11.49 -0.94
N PHE A 81 -3.12 11.69 0.31
CA PHE A 81 -2.31 10.71 1.05
C PHE A 81 -3.12 9.90 2.06
N ARG A 82 -4.42 9.70 1.82
CA ARG A 82 -5.23 8.76 2.61
C ARG A 82 -5.19 7.38 1.96
N GLU A 83 -5.51 6.36 2.74
CA GLU A 83 -5.59 4.98 2.27
C GLU A 83 -6.45 4.82 1.01
N TYR A 84 -7.68 5.36 1.04
CA TYR A 84 -8.58 5.31 -0.12
C TYR A 84 -8.07 6.08 -1.35
N ASP A 85 -7.28 7.15 -1.16
CA ASP A 85 -6.69 7.89 -2.27
C ASP A 85 -5.57 7.08 -2.96
N LEU A 86 -4.87 6.23 -2.19
CA LEU A 86 -3.87 5.30 -2.72
C LEU A 86 -4.53 4.05 -3.34
N HIS A 87 -5.65 3.58 -2.78
CA HIS A 87 -6.46 2.52 -3.42
C HIS A 87 -7.01 2.99 -4.77
N ALA A 88 -7.53 4.22 -4.86
CA ALA A 88 -7.99 4.80 -6.11
C ALA A 88 -6.85 4.90 -7.14
N TYR A 89 -5.64 5.26 -6.70
CA TYR A 89 -4.46 5.22 -7.57
C TYR A 89 -4.13 3.78 -8.02
N ALA A 90 -4.21 2.78 -7.14
CA ALA A 90 -3.95 1.39 -7.52
C ALA A 90 -4.99 0.85 -8.52
N ALA A 91 -6.26 1.25 -8.38
CA ALA A 91 -7.36 0.76 -9.22
C ALA A 91 -7.17 1.04 -10.71
N GLN A 92 -6.40 2.06 -11.10
CA GLN A 92 -6.13 2.36 -12.50
C GLN A 92 -5.41 1.23 -13.25
N PHE A 93 -4.64 0.39 -12.53
CA PHE A 93 -3.89 -0.72 -13.11
C PHE A 93 -4.78 -1.91 -13.48
N ASN A 94 -6.06 -1.88 -13.11
CA ASN A 94 -7.03 -2.93 -13.45
C ASN A 94 -7.48 -2.86 -14.91
N HIS A 95 -7.24 -1.74 -15.58
CA HIS A 95 -7.68 -1.49 -16.95
C HIS A 95 -6.57 -1.69 -17.99
N CYS A 96 -5.52 -2.43 -17.65
CA CYS A 96 -4.42 -2.77 -18.54
C CYS A 96 -3.99 -4.24 -18.35
N TRP A 97 -3.00 -4.68 -19.11
CA TRP A 97 -2.49 -6.07 -19.10
C TRP A 97 -2.08 -6.57 -17.69
N ILE A 98 -1.70 -5.65 -16.79
CA ILE A 98 -1.39 -5.96 -15.40
C ILE A 98 -2.64 -6.48 -14.67
N GLY A 99 -3.80 -5.88 -14.92
CA GLY A 99 -5.09 -6.27 -14.36
C GLY A 99 -5.46 -7.72 -14.69
N ASP A 100 -5.09 -8.21 -15.89
CA ASP A 100 -5.31 -9.61 -16.29
C ASP A 100 -4.53 -10.63 -15.44
N HIS A 101 -3.58 -10.14 -14.63
CA HIS A 101 -2.70 -10.94 -13.78
C HIS A 101 -2.87 -10.67 -12.28
N LEU A 102 -3.71 -9.70 -11.89
CA LEU A 102 -4.00 -9.39 -10.50
C LEU A 102 -5.37 -9.95 -10.10
N ASP A 103 -5.38 -10.83 -9.10
CA ASP A 103 -6.62 -11.38 -8.54
C ASP A 103 -7.14 -10.42 -7.46
N ILE A 104 -7.94 -9.42 -7.88
CA ILE A 104 -8.42 -8.34 -6.99
C ILE A 104 -9.81 -8.67 -6.40
N ASN A 105 -10.50 -9.65 -6.96
CA ASN A 105 -11.80 -10.12 -6.49
C ASN A 105 -11.64 -11.41 -5.67
N THR A 106 -11.43 -11.28 -4.37
CA THR A 106 -11.67 -12.36 -3.39
C THR A 106 -12.43 -11.81 -2.20
#